data_AF-A0A6G6YFC9-F1
#
_entry.id   AF-A0A6G6YFC9-F1
#
_cell.length_a   1.000
_cell.length_b   1.000
_cell.length_c   1.000
_cell.angle_alpha   90.00
_cell.angle_beta   90.00
_cell.angle_gamma   90.00
#
_symmetry.space_group_name_H-M   'P 1'
#
loop_
_entity.id
_entity.type
_entity.pdbx_description
1 polymer ?
#
loop_
_entity_poly.entity_id
_entity_poly.type
_entity_poly.pdbx_seq_one_letter_code
_entity_poly.pdbx_strand_id
1 'polypeptide(L)'
;MITLKTTLTAILLFGATIFAFSQELTIKKVGNKFGYENAKGKMVIKPVYDDAKEFSDEGWAEVNVGATESEILGLMGGFWGVIDESGKIIVPIEYDGVNYFANDKLFQAVKGNKAYFYNRKGKLVKVKDYTDLKESLFQD
;
A
#
# COMPACT_ATOMS: atom_id res chain seq x y z
N MET A 1 58.72 16.58 9.31
CA MET A 1 57.29 16.93 9.36
C MET A 1 56.68 16.63 7.98
N ILE A 2 56.33 15.35 7.75
CA ILE A 2 55.58 14.91 6.57
C ILE A 2 54.51 13.97 7.11
N THR A 3 53.26 14.35 6.88
CA THR A 3 52.07 13.89 7.60
C THR A 3 51.53 12.59 7.00
N LEU A 4 51.27 11.64 7.89
CA LEU A 4 50.51 10.41 7.67
C LEU A 4 49.08 10.76 7.19
N LYS A 5 48.73 10.44 5.94
CA LYS A 5 47.36 10.46 5.41
C LYS A 5 47.09 9.29 4.47
N THR A 6 47.05 8.09 5.04
CA THR A 6 46.38 6.95 4.41
C THR A 6 45.64 6.19 5.50
N THR A 7 44.46 6.69 5.89
CA THR A 7 43.51 5.94 6.71
C THR A 7 42.11 6.01 6.09
N LEU A 8 41.54 4.82 5.91
CA LEU A 8 40.11 4.49 5.81
C LEU A 8 39.26 5.24 4.78
N THR A 9 39.29 4.80 3.53
CA THR A 9 38.11 4.92 2.63
C THR A 9 37.60 3.58 2.10
N ALA A 10 38.25 2.45 2.42
CA ALA A 10 37.91 1.15 1.82
C ALA A 10 36.99 0.24 2.65
N ILE A 11 36.53 0.64 3.85
CA ILE A 11 35.63 -0.18 4.68
C ILE A 11 34.13 0.21 4.52
N LEU A 12 33.82 1.35 3.89
CA LEU A 12 32.42 1.81 3.75
C LEU A 12 31.66 1.16 2.59
N LEU A 13 32.31 0.39 1.71
CA LEU A 13 31.66 -0.15 0.50
C LEU A 13 31.08 -1.57 0.64
N PHE A 14 31.30 -2.27 1.76
CA PHE A 14 30.76 -3.63 1.97
C PHE A 14 29.99 -3.84 3.29
N GLY A 15 29.95 -2.85 4.18
CA GLY A 15 29.41 -3.00 5.54
C GLY A 15 27.95 -2.57 5.74
N ALA A 16 27.27 -2.07 4.72
CA ALA A 16 25.88 -1.62 4.84
C ALA A 16 25.02 -2.15 3.70
N THR A 17 24.98 -3.47 3.53
CA THR A 17 23.67 -4.07 3.27
C THR A 17 22.82 -3.73 4.49
N ILE A 18 22.13 -2.60 4.42
CA ILE A 18 21.05 -2.27 5.33
C ILE A 18 20.07 -3.42 5.12
N PHE A 19 20.13 -4.42 6.00
CA PHE A 19 18.99 -5.28 6.20
C PHE A 19 17.89 -4.33 6.62
N ALA A 20 17.04 -3.94 5.67
CA ALA A 20 15.80 -3.30 5.98
C ALA A 20 15.03 -4.34 6.79
N PHE A 21 15.19 -4.28 8.11
CA PHE A 21 14.21 -4.88 8.99
C PHE A 21 12.91 -4.19 8.63
N SER A 22 11.98 -4.95 8.05
CA SER A 22 10.58 -4.53 7.98
C SER A 22 10.21 -4.09 9.39
N GLN A 23 9.82 -2.83 9.52
CA GLN A 23 9.33 -2.36 10.82
C GLN A 23 7.96 -3.01 10.97
N GLU A 24 7.77 -3.81 12.01
CA GLU A 24 6.43 -4.27 12.35
C GLU A 24 5.56 -3.05 12.68
N LEU A 25 4.62 -2.76 11.79
CA LEU A 25 3.66 -1.69 11.91
C LEU A 25 2.30 -2.28 12.27
N THR A 26 1.70 -1.76 13.33
CA THR A 26 0.36 -2.15 13.77
C THR A 26 -0.63 -1.02 13.52
N ILE A 27 -1.87 -1.39 13.20
CA ILE A 27 -2.94 -0.43 13.01
C ILE A 27 -3.25 0.24 14.35
N LYS A 28 -3.42 1.57 14.31
CA LYS A 28 -3.86 2.37 15.46
C LYS A 28 -5.03 3.27 15.09
N LYS A 29 -6.18 3.07 15.75
CA LYS A 29 -7.33 3.98 15.68
C LYS A 29 -7.13 5.15 16.66
N VAL A 30 -7.26 6.38 16.18
CA VAL A 30 -7.26 7.62 16.98
C VAL A 30 -8.50 8.42 16.59
N GLY A 31 -9.44 8.56 17.52
CA GLY A 31 -10.79 9.03 17.18
C GLY A 31 -11.44 8.08 16.16
N ASN A 32 -11.88 8.63 15.03
CA ASN A 32 -12.51 7.85 13.95
C ASN A 32 -11.56 7.55 12.79
N LYS A 33 -10.25 7.81 12.95
CA LYS A 33 -9.27 7.60 11.88
C LYS A 33 -8.24 6.56 12.25
N PHE A 34 -7.75 5.84 11.25
CA PHE A 34 -6.72 4.83 11.37
C PHE A 34 -5.41 5.32 10.79
N GLY A 35 -4.33 4.96 11.48
CA GLY A 35 -2.93 5.12 11.06
C GLY A 35 -2.12 3.92 11.51
N TYR A 36 -0.80 4.04 11.48
CA TYR A 36 0.10 2.94 11.84
C TYR A 36 1.20 3.41 12.78
N GLU A 37 1.39 2.65 13.85
CA GLU A 37 2.47 2.86 14.83
C GLU A 37 3.48 1.71 14.76
N ASN A 38 4.72 2.00 15.14
CA ASN A 38 5.71 0.94 15.34
C ASN A 38 5.59 0.33 16.74
N ALA A 39 6.36 -0.73 17.01
CA ALA A 39 6.41 -1.42 18.31
C ALA A 39 6.73 -0.53 19.54
N LYS A 40 7.23 0.70 19.33
CA LYS A 40 7.48 1.67 20.40
C LYS A 40 6.30 2.62 20.64
N GLY A 41 5.16 2.40 19.97
CA GLY A 41 3.99 3.28 19.99
C GLY A 41 4.19 4.60 19.27
N LYS A 42 5.25 4.73 18.45
CA LYS A 42 5.46 5.94 17.65
C LYS A 42 4.67 5.81 16.36
N MET A 43 3.77 6.77 16.10
CA MET A 43 3.08 6.89 14.81
C MET A 43 4.10 7.06 13.67
N VAL A 44 4.10 6.11 12.74
CA VAL A 44 4.88 6.17 11.48
C VAL A 44 4.01 6.78 10.39
N ILE A 45 2.75 6.34 10.30
CA ILE A 45 1.75 6.87 9.39
C ILE A 45 0.62 7.47 10.24
N LYS A 46 0.35 8.76 10.04
CA LYS A 46 -0.64 9.49 10.86
C LYS A 46 -2.05 8.92 10.68
N PRO A 47 -2.93 9.01 11.69
CA PRO A 47 -4.31 8.58 11.57
C PRO A 47 -5.08 9.51 10.62
N VAL A 48 -5.30 9.06 9.39
CA VAL A 48 -6.00 9.83 8.34
C VAL A 48 -7.00 8.99 7.54
N TYR A 49 -6.94 7.67 7.65
CA TYR A 49 -7.78 6.74 6.89
C TYR A 49 -9.07 6.41 7.64
N ASP A 50 -10.14 6.17 6.92
CA ASP A 50 -11.44 5.75 7.49
C ASP A 50 -11.48 4.24 7.75
N ASP A 51 -10.71 3.45 7.00
CA ASP A 51 -10.37 2.06 7.31
C ASP A 51 -8.93 1.77 6.87
N ALA A 52 -8.31 0.78 7.50
CA ALA A 52 -6.94 0.37 7.24
C ALA A 52 -6.80 -1.14 7.52
N LYS A 53 -6.15 -1.87 6.59
CA LYS A 53 -5.77 -3.27 6.78
C LYS A 53 -4.37 -3.38 7.35
N GLU A 54 -4.05 -4.55 7.91
CA GLU A 54 -2.72 -4.81 8.44
C GLU A 54 -1.71 -4.81 7.29
N PHE A 55 -0.47 -4.48 7.60
CA PHE A 55 0.61 -4.67 6.63
C PHE A 55 0.78 -6.16 6.36
N SER A 56 0.78 -6.52 5.08
CA SER A 56 1.18 -7.85 4.64
C SER A 56 2.63 -8.14 5.01
N ASP A 57 3.01 -9.42 5.05
CA ASP A 57 4.40 -9.86 5.18
C ASP A 57 5.34 -9.28 4.10
N GLU A 58 4.75 -8.77 3.01
CA GLU A 58 5.46 -8.13 1.90
C GLU A 58 5.54 -6.59 2.01
N GLY A 59 5.06 -5.98 3.10
CA GLY A 59 5.28 -4.55 3.40
C GLY A 59 4.34 -3.59 2.67
N TRP A 60 3.09 -4.01 2.39
CA TRP A 60 2.04 -3.14 1.88
C TRP A 60 0.72 -3.35 2.62
N ALA A 61 -0.12 -2.33 2.64
CA ALA A 61 -1.43 -2.35 3.29
C ALA A 61 -2.50 -1.64 2.44
N GLU A 62 -3.73 -2.14 2.51
CA GLU A 62 -4.90 -1.51 1.89
C GLU A 62 -5.48 -0.46 2.86
N VAL A 63 -5.86 0.69 2.31
CA VAL A 63 -6.45 1.79 3.09
C VAL A 63 -7.64 2.40 2.38
N ASN A 64 -8.60 2.89 3.16
CA ASN A 64 -9.81 3.53 2.65
C ASN A 64 -9.90 4.99 3.11
N VAL A 65 -10.41 5.85 2.22
CA VAL A 65 -10.82 7.22 2.55
C VAL A 65 -12.26 7.46 2.07
N GLY A 66 -13.08 8.05 2.93
CA GLY A 66 -14.47 8.40 2.65
C GLY A 66 -15.48 7.30 3.02
N ALA A 67 -15.03 6.18 3.58
CA ALA A 67 -15.94 5.19 4.15
C ALA A 67 -16.70 5.76 5.36
N THR A 68 -17.91 5.27 5.54
CA THR A 68 -18.73 5.52 6.71
C THR A 68 -18.90 4.23 7.50
N GLU A 69 -18.66 4.30 8.81
CA GLU A 69 -18.92 3.19 9.73
C GLU A 69 -20.43 3.12 10.02
N SER A 70 -21.07 1.99 9.70
CA SER A 70 -22.46 1.66 10.03
C SER A 70 -22.49 0.58 11.10
N GLU A 71 -23.26 0.79 12.17
CA GLU A 71 -23.40 -0.20 13.25
C GLU A 71 -24.00 -1.53 12.76
N ILE A 72 -24.86 -1.48 11.74
CA ILE A 72 -25.58 -2.66 11.23
C ILE A 72 -24.83 -3.31 10.06
N LEU A 73 -24.27 -2.49 9.16
CA LEU A 73 -23.71 -2.96 7.88
C LEU A 73 -22.17 -2.98 7.87
N GLY A 74 -21.53 -2.51 8.94
CA GLY A 74 -20.08 -2.33 9.00
C GLY A 74 -19.61 -1.15 8.14
N LEU A 75 -18.41 -1.26 7.58
CA LEU A 75 -17.82 -0.20 6.77
C LEU A 75 -18.52 -0.09 5.40
N MET A 76 -19.00 1.09 5.05
CA MET A 76 -19.70 1.35 3.78
C MET A 76 -19.03 2.45 2.95
N GLY A 77 -18.82 2.17 1.66
CA GLY A 77 -18.36 3.16 0.69
C GLY A 77 -16.89 3.56 0.83
N GLY A 78 -16.60 4.79 0.42
CA GLY A 78 -15.23 5.30 0.30
C GLY A 78 -14.47 4.74 -0.89
N PHE A 79 -13.21 5.14 -0.98
CA PHE A 79 -12.29 4.69 -2.00
C PHE A 79 -11.09 3.99 -1.38
N TRP A 80 -10.67 2.91 -2.02
CA TRP A 80 -9.56 2.09 -1.63
C TRP A 80 -8.30 2.44 -2.42
N GLY A 81 -7.16 2.29 -1.76
CA GLY A 81 -5.82 2.32 -2.33
C GLY A 81 -4.88 1.44 -1.54
N VAL A 82 -3.60 1.46 -1.91
CA VAL A 82 -2.55 0.65 -1.27
C VAL A 82 -1.37 1.55 -0.94
N ILE A 83 -0.80 1.38 0.24
CA ILE A 83 0.39 2.09 0.70
C ILE A 83 1.52 1.13 1.07
N ASP A 84 2.76 1.61 1.05
CA ASP A 84 3.91 0.94 1.65
C ASP A 84 4.09 1.31 3.13
N GLU A 85 5.05 0.66 3.81
CA GLU A 85 5.38 0.89 5.23
C GLU A 85 5.80 2.34 5.55
N SER A 86 6.21 3.13 4.56
CA SER A 86 6.49 4.56 4.74
C SER A 86 5.25 5.45 4.63
N GLY A 87 4.12 4.86 4.25
CA GLY A 87 2.87 5.56 3.93
C GLY A 87 2.82 6.09 2.49
N LYS A 88 3.78 5.71 1.63
CA LYS A 88 3.75 6.12 0.23
C LYS A 88 2.68 5.31 -0.50
N ILE A 89 1.88 6.01 -1.29
CA ILE A 89 0.84 5.43 -2.14
C ILE A 89 1.49 4.59 -3.26
N ILE A 90 1.15 3.30 -3.27
CA ILE A 90 1.43 2.33 -4.35
C ILE A 90 0.27 2.33 -5.35
N VAL A 91 -0.97 2.21 -4.85
CA VAL A 91 -2.20 2.30 -5.64
C VAL A 91 -2.98 3.53 -5.17
N PRO A 92 -3.31 4.49 -6.04
CA PRO A 92 -4.08 5.68 -5.67
C PRO A 92 -5.37 5.36 -4.91
N ILE A 93 -5.75 6.21 -3.95
CA ILE A 93 -6.97 6.01 -3.15
C ILE A 93 -8.17 6.60 -3.90
N GLU A 94 -8.60 5.93 -4.96
CA GLU A 94 -9.69 6.39 -5.83
C GLU A 94 -10.52 5.26 -6.46
N TYR A 95 -10.33 4.03 -5.96
CA TYR A 95 -10.93 2.81 -6.51
C TYR A 95 -12.04 2.27 -5.62
N ASP A 96 -13.01 1.60 -6.23
CA ASP A 96 -14.13 0.97 -5.53
C ASP A 96 -13.65 -0.24 -4.71
N GLY A 97 -12.52 -0.83 -5.11
CA GLY A 97 -11.86 -1.91 -4.39
C GLY A 97 -10.46 -2.19 -4.94
N VAL A 98 -9.63 -2.80 -4.12
CA VAL A 98 -8.29 -3.28 -4.48
C VAL A 98 -8.14 -4.73 -4.06
N ASN A 99 -7.29 -5.48 -4.78
CA ASN A 99 -6.92 -6.85 -4.42
C ASN A 99 -5.49 -7.13 -4.92
N TYR A 100 -4.75 -7.99 -4.23
CA TYR A 100 -3.41 -8.41 -4.64
C TYR A 100 -3.39 -9.82 -5.24
N PHE A 101 -2.83 -9.95 -6.44
CA PHE A 101 -2.63 -11.22 -7.11
C PHE A 101 -1.19 -11.68 -6.92
N ALA A 102 -0.95 -12.51 -5.91
CA ALA A 102 0.38 -12.96 -5.51
C ALA A 102 1.18 -13.63 -6.65
N ASN A 103 0.52 -14.45 -7.48
CA ASN A 103 1.15 -15.12 -8.61
C ASN A 103 1.72 -14.14 -9.64
N ASP A 104 1.00 -13.04 -9.89
CA ASP A 104 1.39 -12.03 -10.87
C ASP A 104 2.20 -10.89 -10.25
N LYS A 105 2.22 -10.79 -8.90
CA LYS A 105 2.79 -9.67 -8.12
C LYS A 105 2.21 -8.32 -8.54
N LEU A 106 0.91 -8.29 -8.81
CA LEU A 106 0.17 -7.11 -9.22
C LEU A 106 -0.97 -6.83 -8.25
N PHE A 107 -1.16 -5.55 -7.96
CA PHE A 107 -2.41 -5.05 -7.39
C PHE A 107 -3.39 -4.82 -8.52
N GLN A 108 -4.59 -5.39 -8.40
CA GLN A 108 -5.73 -5.00 -9.20
C GLN A 108 -6.54 -3.98 -8.43
N ALA A 109 -6.87 -2.86 -9.07
CA ALA A 109 -7.76 -1.84 -8.55
C ALA A 109 -8.96 -1.72 -9.50
N VAL A 110 -10.17 -1.68 -8.97
CA VAL A 110 -11.41 -1.67 -9.77
C VAL A 110 -12.09 -0.32 -9.64
N LYS A 111 -12.51 0.25 -10.77
CA LYS A 111 -13.31 1.48 -10.82
C LYS A 111 -14.35 1.34 -11.93
N GLY A 112 -15.61 1.21 -11.53
CA GLY A 112 -16.70 0.87 -12.45
C GLY A 112 -16.42 -0.44 -13.22
N ASN A 113 -16.54 -0.40 -14.56
CA ASN A 113 -16.30 -1.56 -15.42
C ASN A 113 -14.83 -1.76 -15.81
N LYS A 114 -13.87 -1.09 -15.14
CA LYS A 114 -12.45 -1.17 -15.49
C LYS A 114 -11.61 -1.74 -14.34
N ALA A 115 -10.63 -2.57 -14.69
CA ALA A 115 -9.59 -3.04 -13.78
C ALA A 115 -8.22 -2.49 -14.17
N TYR A 116 -7.53 -1.92 -13.20
CA TYR A 116 -6.22 -1.30 -13.32
C TYR A 116 -5.20 -2.16 -12.57
N PHE A 117 -4.09 -2.48 -13.20
CA PHE A 117 -3.08 -3.38 -12.64
C PHE A 117 -1.81 -2.59 -12.34
N TYR A 118 -1.45 -2.48 -11.08
CA TYR A 118 -0.23 -1.81 -10.60
C TYR A 118 0.80 -2.83 -10.16
N ASN A 119 2.07 -2.58 -10.44
CA ASN A 119 3.15 -3.34 -9.80
C ASN A 119 3.45 -2.80 -8.39
N ARG A 120 4.29 -3.53 -7.64
CA ARG A 120 4.70 -3.14 -6.28
C ARG A 120 5.46 -1.82 -6.15
N LYS A 121 5.90 -1.22 -7.26
CA LYS A 121 6.51 0.12 -7.27
C LYS A 121 5.48 1.24 -7.54
N GLY A 122 4.20 0.87 -7.67
CA GLY A 122 3.09 1.78 -7.97
C GLY A 122 3.03 2.21 -9.44
N LYS A 123 3.71 1.49 -10.35
CA LYS A 123 3.57 1.74 -11.78
C LYS A 123 2.35 1.00 -12.31
N LEU A 124 1.44 1.73 -12.96
CA LEU A 124 0.36 1.13 -13.75
C LEU A 124 0.96 0.33 -14.91
N VAL A 125 0.65 -0.97 -14.95
CA VAL A 125 1.15 -1.94 -15.93
C VAL A 125 0.13 -2.18 -17.03
N LYS A 126 -1.16 -2.28 -16.68
CA LYS A 126 -2.23 -2.65 -17.62
C LYS A 126 -3.58 -2.14 -17.14
N VAL A 127 -4.46 -1.85 -18.09
CA VAL A 127 -5.89 -1.61 -17.83
C VAL A 127 -6.71 -2.59 -18.66
N LYS A 128 -7.75 -3.18 -18.06
CA LYS A 128 -8.76 -3.99 -18.74
C LYS A 128 -10.10 -3.29 -18.63
N ASP A 129 -10.77 -3.14 -19.77
CA ASP A 129 -12.13 -2.62 -19.87
C ASP A 129 -13.08 -3.79 -20.11
N TYR A 130 -14.12 -3.93 -19.28
CA TYR A 130 -15.08 -5.03 -19.36
C TYR A 130 -16.42 -4.59 -19.97
N THR A 131 -16.49 -3.39 -20.54
CA THR A 131 -17.72 -2.87 -21.17
C THR A 131 -18.21 -3.80 -22.29
N ASP A 132 -17.31 -4.29 -23.14
CA ASP A 132 -17.66 -5.10 -24.32
C ASP A 132 -18.01 -6.56 -24.01
N LEU A 133 -17.63 -7.06 -22.83
CA LEU A 133 -17.89 -8.45 -22.42
C LEU A 133 -19.32 -8.69 -21.94
N LYS A 134 -20.02 -7.62 -21.52
CA LYS A 134 -21.43 -7.73 -21.13
C LYS A 134 -22.34 -7.86 -22.35
N GLU A 135 -22.05 -7.18 -23.45
CA GLU A 135 -22.89 -7.22 -24.66
C GLU A 135 -22.85 -8.60 -25.36
N SER A 136 -21.70 -9.29 -25.29
CA SER A 136 -21.53 -10.62 -25.89
C SER A 136 -22.26 -11.75 -25.16
N LEU A 137 -22.64 -11.57 -23.89
CA LEU A 137 -23.28 -12.62 -23.08
C LEU A 137 -24.82 -12.56 -23.10
N PHE A 138 -25.40 -11.58 -23.81
CA PHE A 138 -26.85 -11.39 -23.94
C PHE A 138 -27.31 -11.35 -25.41
N GLN A 139 -26.51 -11.87 -26.35
CA GLN A 139 -26.85 -11.94 -27.78
C GLN A 139 -27.34 -13.33 -28.26
N ASP A 140 -27.65 -14.26 -27.35
CA ASP A 140 -28.30 -15.54 -27.69
C ASP A 140 -29.81 -15.52 -27.43
#